data_AF-A0A1Y4LXL0-F1
#
_entry.id   AF-A0A1Y4LXL0-F1
#
_cell.length_a   1.000
_cell.length_b   1.000
_cell.length_c   1.000
_cell.angle_alpha   90.00
_cell.angle_beta   90.00
_cell.angle_gamma   90.00
#
_symmetry.space_group_name_H-M   'P 1'
#
loop_
_entity.id
_entity.type
_entity.pdbx_description
1 polymer ?
#
loop_
_entity_poly.entity_id
_entity_poly.type
_entity_poly.pdbx_seq_one_letter_code
_entity_poly.pdbx_strand_id
1 'polypeptide(L)'
;MSAYTNSIKFWESFQKVQEELKKCLSLKKYERLNELVEGLDEEVYSYTGAHFFVENLYDEYEMTFDTGPNKTTQYLCSLFSKTAPESIKKSWIINACLPPLSQKAIQAEVQIKDQSYTLADFHVFYKVVENTQTIACQLYCPAYQQIKNPENKKEMSMYLIELAIGQCAYEAYLSSVDFLDVPPEEDQPFCNLVDLFEKIMDIVEKNAWKEYNSPLEIYSVYQPIQDIGHDSLRKDMKYIFTTHPLLIEETIENKKDVLLDLSSKDGEYGFVYFSNMFHNKEDALFRQSLSKQLDDQISKLNAGKVIGGAIGKSYSYIDWIVYDKTNFIKALESAKKQLNKSVELHYESFNDILD
;
A
#
# COMPACT_ATOMS: atom_id res chain seq x y z
N MET A 1 -9.27 0.18 -22.23
CA MET A 1 -8.61 1.15 -21.34
C MET A 1 -7.58 0.39 -20.52
N SER A 2 -6.72 1.08 -19.77
CA SER A 2 -5.73 0.47 -18.88
C SER A 2 -5.55 1.36 -17.65
N ALA A 3 -5.18 0.79 -16.51
CA ALA A 3 -4.88 1.55 -15.29
C ALA A 3 -3.84 2.66 -15.56
N TYR A 4 -2.86 2.38 -16.43
CA TYR A 4 -1.91 3.40 -16.88
C TYR A 4 -2.58 4.57 -17.62
N THR A 5 -3.45 4.30 -18.59
CA THR A 5 -4.17 5.38 -19.30
C THR A 5 -5.13 6.16 -18.42
N ASN A 6 -5.69 5.53 -17.38
CA ASN A 6 -6.52 6.22 -16.38
C ASN A 6 -5.68 7.22 -15.57
N SER A 7 -4.44 6.87 -15.22
CA SER A 7 -3.52 7.81 -14.57
C SER A 7 -3.21 9.04 -15.42
N ILE A 8 -3.04 8.87 -16.74
CA ILE A 8 -2.79 9.99 -17.64
C ILE A 8 -3.99 10.92 -17.73
N LYS A 9 -5.21 10.37 -17.84
CA LYS A 9 -6.45 11.16 -17.87
C LYS A 9 -6.64 12.00 -16.62
N PHE A 10 -6.42 11.41 -15.44
CA PHE A 10 -6.49 12.16 -14.18
C PHE A 10 -5.52 13.34 -14.16
N TRP A 11 -4.27 13.14 -14.60
CA TRP A 11 -3.30 14.24 -14.63
C TRP A 11 -3.68 15.34 -15.62
N GLU A 12 -4.33 15.00 -16.74
CA GLU A 12 -4.90 16.00 -17.66
C GLU A 12 -6.05 16.79 -17.00
N SER A 13 -6.89 16.14 -16.20
CA SER A 13 -7.94 16.78 -15.41
C SER A 13 -7.35 17.70 -14.33
N PHE A 14 -6.42 17.19 -13.53
CA PHE A 14 -5.75 17.94 -12.46
C PHE A 14 -5.02 19.18 -12.99
N GLN A 15 -4.30 19.06 -14.11
CA GLN A 15 -3.58 20.18 -14.73
C GLN A 15 -4.47 21.37 -15.09
N LYS A 16 -5.74 21.13 -15.43
CA LYS A 16 -6.70 22.20 -15.78
C LYS A 16 -7.09 23.05 -14.57
N VAL A 17 -7.07 22.47 -13.36
CA VAL A 17 -7.60 23.09 -12.15
C VAL A 17 -6.52 23.44 -11.11
N GLN A 18 -5.28 22.95 -11.26
CA GLN A 18 -4.22 23.10 -10.25
C GLN A 18 -3.97 24.55 -9.80
N GLU A 19 -4.03 25.52 -10.71
CA GLU A 19 -3.76 26.93 -10.37
C GLU A 19 -4.93 27.55 -9.59
N GLU A 20 -6.15 27.08 -9.87
CA GLU A 20 -7.33 27.45 -9.08
C GLU A 20 -7.28 26.81 -7.69
N LEU A 21 -6.84 25.54 -7.59
CA LEU A 21 -6.63 24.84 -6.31
C LEU A 21 -5.63 25.61 -5.43
N LYS A 22 -4.43 25.93 -5.96
CA LYS A 22 -3.40 26.71 -5.24
C LYS A 22 -3.93 28.04 -4.74
N LYS A 23 -4.69 28.75 -5.60
CA LYS A 23 -5.31 30.03 -5.23
C LYS A 23 -6.36 29.85 -4.13
N CYS A 24 -7.18 28.80 -4.19
CA CYS A 24 -8.20 28.54 -3.18
C CYS A 24 -7.57 28.15 -1.84
N LEU A 25 -6.53 27.31 -1.84
CA LEU A 25 -5.76 26.95 -0.65
C LEU A 25 -5.10 28.18 -0.01
N SER A 26 -4.41 29.01 -0.80
CA SER A 26 -3.76 30.24 -0.32
C SER A 26 -4.75 31.26 0.24
N LEU A 27 -5.91 31.42 -0.40
CA LEU A 27 -6.92 32.40 -0.01
C LEU A 27 -7.98 31.83 0.94
N LYS A 28 -7.82 30.59 1.41
CA LYS A 28 -8.78 29.88 2.29
C LYS A 28 -10.21 29.89 1.75
N LYS A 29 -10.38 29.70 0.45
CA LYS A 29 -11.70 29.64 -0.22
C LYS A 29 -12.24 28.22 -0.22
N TYR A 30 -12.64 27.73 0.95
CA TYR A 30 -12.99 26.33 1.16
C TYR A 30 -14.20 25.84 0.36
N GLU A 31 -15.24 26.65 0.18
CA GLU A 31 -16.42 26.24 -0.61
C GLU A 31 -16.02 25.87 -2.05
N ARG A 32 -15.29 26.77 -2.72
CA ARG A 32 -14.79 26.52 -4.09
C ARG A 32 -13.72 25.44 -4.15
N LEU A 33 -12.86 25.35 -3.13
CA LEU A 33 -11.87 24.28 -3.02
C LEU A 33 -12.55 22.92 -2.98
N ASN A 34 -13.59 22.77 -2.17
CA ASN A 34 -14.30 21.51 -1.99
C ASN A 34 -14.99 21.06 -3.29
N GLU A 35 -15.64 21.96 -4.03
CA GLU A 35 -16.22 21.63 -5.35
C GLU A 35 -15.18 21.08 -6.34
N LEU A 36 -13.98 21.70 -6.37
CA LEU A 36 -12.92 21.26 -7.26
C LEU A 36 -12.33 19.92 -6.83
N VAL A 37 -12.17 19.72 -5.52
CA VAL A 37 -11.62 18.49 -4.95
C VAL A 37 -12.61 17.34 -5.09
N GLU A 38 -13.91 17.55 -4.88
CA GLU A 38 -14.95 16.53 -5.03
C GLU A 38 -14.94 15.91 -6.43
N GLY A 39 -14.86 16.73 -7.49
CA GLY A 39 -14.76 16.21 -8.86
C GLY A 39 -13.48 15.41 -9.13
N LEU A 40 -12.36 15.76 -8.48
CA LEU A 40 -11.11 15.01 -8.59
C LEU A 40 -11.16 13.72 -7.74
N ASP A 41 -11.76 13.77 -6.56
CA ASP A 41 -11.96 12.64 -5.65
C ASP A 41 -12.81 11.55 -6.33
N GLU A 42 -13.93 11.92 -6.95
CA GLU A 42 -14.74 10.98 -7.72
C GLU A 42 -13.96 10.31 -8.87
N GLU A 43 -13.13 11.08 -9.59
CA GLU A 43 -12.29 10.55 -10.67
C GLU A 43 -11.25 9.56 -10.12
N VAL A 44 -10.52 9.95 -9.07
CA VAL A 44 -9.53 9.08 -8.40
C VAL A 44 -10.19 7.83 -7.87
N TYR A 45 -11.28 7.96 -7.13
CA TYR A 45 -12.01 6.83 -6.55
C TYR A 45 -12.46 5.84 -7.63
N SER A 46 -12.96 6.33 -8.76
CA SER A 46 -13.35 5.48 -9.89
C SER A 46 -12.18 4.69 -10.49
N TYR A 47 -10.97 5.24 -10.47
CA TYR A 47 -9.79 4.63 -11.09
C TYR A 47 -8.94 3.81 -10.13
N THR A 48 -8.95 4.12 -8.83
CA THR A 48 -8.03 3.52 -7.86
C THR A 48 -8.76 2.95 -6.64
N GLY A 49 -9.95 3.46 -6.31
CA GLY A 49 -10.63 3.20 -5.05
C GLY A 49 -10.10 4.03 -3.87
N ALA A 50 -9.16 4.95 -4.09
CA ALA A 50 -8.68 5.88 -3.06
C ALA A 50 -9.55 7.13 -2.99
N HIS A 51 -9.56 7.76 -1.83
CA HIS A 51 -9.95 9.15 -1.73
C HIS A 51 -8.78 10.08 -2.06
N PHE A 52 -9.08 11.32 -2.42
CA PHE A 52 -8.13 12.34 -2.83
C PHE A 52 -8.40 13.65 -2.10
N PHE A 53 -7.35 14.25 -1.58
CA PHE A 53 -7.44 15.58 -0.98
C PHE A 53 -6.17 16.38 -1.22
N VAL A 54 -6.29 17.70 -1.08
CA VAL A 54 -5.19 18.65 -1.25
C VAL A 54 -5.10 19.59 -0.07
N GLU A 55 -3.88 19.97 0.27
CA GLU A 55 -3.57 20.74 1.48
C GLU A 55 -2.51 21.81 1.17
N ASN A 56 -2.38 22.78 2.07
CA ASN A 56 -1.26 23.72 2.07
C ASN A 56 -0.62 23.68 3.45
N LEU A 57 0.52 23.00 3.53
CA LEU A 57 1.29 22.78 4.74
C LEU A 57 2.60 23.56 4.62
N TYR A 58 2.84 24.50 5.53
CA TYR A 58 4.06 25.33 5.54
C TYR A 58 4.44 25.99 4.20
N ASP A 59 3.45 26.50 3.46
CA ASP A 59 3.60 27.11 2.13
C ASP A 59 3.97 26.12 1.01
N GLU A 60 3.88 24.82 1.27
CA GLU A 60 3.99 23.76 0.28
C GLU A 60 2.61 23.17 -0.03
N TYR A 61 2.32 23.02 -1.32
CA TYR A 61 1.08 22.41 -1.78
C TYR A 61 1.25 20.90 -1.81
N GLU A 62 0.37 20.20 -1.10
CA GLU A 62 0.38 18.75 -1.03
C GLU A 62 -0.89 18.18 -1.64
N MET A 63 -0.76 17.02 -2.25
CA MET A 63 -1.88 16.17 -2.61
C MET A 63 -1.66 14.76 -2.09
N THR A 64 -2.72 14.14 -1.62
CA THR A 64 -2.64 12.82 -0.99
C THR A 64 -3.72 11.92 -1.56
N PHE A 65 -3.29 10.72 -1.96
CA PHE A 65 -4.17 9.59 -2.22
C PHE A 65 -4.36 8.82 -0.92
N ASP A 66 -5.56 8.88 -0.33
CA ASP A 66 -5.93 8.13 0.86
C ASP A 66 -6.43 6.74 0.46
N THR A 67 -5.53 5.76 0.55
CA THR A 67 -5.78 4.43 -0.02
C THR A 67 -6.56 3.49 0.89
N GLY A 68 -6.73 3.88 2.17
CA GLY A 68 -7.03 2.95 3.25
C GLY A 68 -6.10 1.73 3.27
N PRO A 69 -6.49 0.65 3.98
CA PRO A 69 -5.75 -0.61 4.05
C PRO A 69 -5.96 -1.50 2.82
N ASN A 70 -6.05 -0.94 1.61
CA ASN A 70 -6.21 -1.69 0.36
C ASN A 70 -4.91 -1.68 -0.47
N LYS A 71 -4.25 -2.84 -0.57
CA LYS A 71 -3.01 -3.00 -1.35
C LYS A 71 -3.18 -2.73 -2.84
N THR A 72 -4.29 -3.14 -3.44
CA THR A 72 -4.59 -2.88 -4.86
C THR A 72 -4.66 -1.38 -5.13
N THR A 73 -5.38 -0.65 -4.28
CA THR A 73 -5.46 0.82 -4.31
C THR A 73 -4.08 1.46 -4.12
N GLN A 74 -3.26 0.99 -3.18
CA GLN A 74 -1.90 1.49 -2.98
C GLN A 74 -1.00 1.34 -4.21
N TYR A 75 -1.06 0.21 -4.91
CA TYR A 75 -0.30 0.03 -6.15
C TYR A 75 -0.75 1.03 -7.23
N LEU A 76 -2.06 1.22 -7.37
CA LEU A 76 -2.61 2.16 -8.34
C LEU A 76 -2.22 3.60 -7.99
N CYS A 77 -2.31 4.02 -6.73
CA CYS A 77 -1.91 5.36 -6.31
C CYS A 77 -0.40 5.61 -6.44
N SER A 78 0.42 4.57 -6.26
CA SER A 78 1.85 4.62 -6.58
C SER A 78 2.11 4.81 -8.07
N LEU A 79 1.35 4.13 -8.94
CA LEU A 79 1.38 4.35 -10.39
C LEU A 79 1.02 5.81 -10.72
N PHE A 80 -0.08 6.32 -10.20
CA PHE A 80 -0.51 7.71 -10.42
C PHE A 80 0.59 8.70 -10.01
N SER A 81 1.13 8.54 -8.80
CA SER A 81 2.21 9.40 -8.30
C SER A 81 3.45 9.37 -9.20
N LYS A 82 3.80 8.18 -9.72
CA LYS A 82 4.94 8.01 -10.64
C LYS A 82 4.71 8.69 -11.99
N THR A 83 3.49 8.60 -12.53
CA THR A 83 3.13 9.13 -13.85
C THR A 83 2.80 10.61 -13.86
N ALA A 84 2.82 11.27 -12.69
CA ALA A 84 2.59 12.69 -12.58
C ALA A 84 3.51 13.50 -13.51
N PRO A 85 2.99 14.47 -14.27
CA PRO A 85 3.79 15.33 -15.13
C PRO A 85 4.84 16.10 -14.32
N GLU A 86 6.01 16.34 -14.92
CA GLU A 86 7.10 17.07 -14.28
C GLU A 86 6.71 18.49 -13.84
N SER A 87 5.73 19.11 -14.51
CA SER A 87 5.19 20.41 -14.08
C SER A 87 4.44 20.33 -12.75
N ILE A 88 3.73 19.22 -12.50
CA ILE A 88 3.05 18.97 -11.23
C ILE A 88 4.07 18.68 -10.14
N LYS A 89 4.99 17.73 -10.37
CA LYS A 89 6.04 17.33 -9.41
C LYS A 89 6.91 18.49 -8.92
N LYS A 90 7.07 19.55 -9.74
CA LYS A 90 7.81 20.76 -9.37
C LYS A 90 7.05 21.70 -8.44
N SER A 91 5.74 21.56 -8.33
CA SER A 91 4.88 22.51 -7.62
C SER A 91 3.94 21.88 -6.59
N TRP A 92 3.95 20.55 -6.51
CA TRP A 92 3.17 19.77 -5.56
C TRP A 92 4.00 18.63 -4.99
N ILE A 93 3.88 18.42 -3.68
CA ILE A 93 4.23 17.16 -3.03
C ILE A 93 3.10 16.17 -3.32
N ILE A 94 3.46 14.96 -3.75
CA ILE A 94 2.50 13.92 -4.14
C ILE A 94 2.70 12.72 -3.22
N ASN A 95 1.73 12.51 -2.33
CA ASN A 95 1.71 11.40 -1.40
C ASN A 95 0.87 10.26 -1.97
N ALA A 96 1.51 9.13 -2.29
CA ALA A 96 0.85 7.95 -2.85
C ALA A 96 -0.02 7.17 -1.85
N CYS A 97 0.10 7.52 -0.57
CA CYS A 97 -0.60 7.00 0.59
C CYS A 97 -0.65 8.10 1.66
N LEU A 98 -1.46 7.93 2.69
CA LEU A 98 -1.59 8.89 3.78
C LEU A 98 -0.24 9.09 4.51
N PRO A 99 0.32 10.33 4.55
CA PRO A 99 1.51 10.63 5.33
C PRO A 99 1.18 10.81 6.82
N PRO A 100 2.17 10.65 7.72
CA PRO A 100 2.01 10.96 9.15
C PRO A 100 1.61 12.43 9.34
N LEU A 101 0.72 12.68 10.30
CA LEU A 101 0.33 14.03 10.73
C LEU A 101 -0.01 15.01 9.58
N SER A 102 -0.69 14.52 8.54
CA SER A 102 -1.29 15.38 7.50
C SER A 102 -2.14 16.50 8.10
N GLN A 103 -2.43 17.57 7.34
CA GLN A 103 -3.25 18.66 7.86
C GLN A 103 -4.66 18.14 8.25
N LYS A 104 -5.19 17.16 7.51
CA LYS A 104 -6.37 16.36 7.84
C LYS A 104 -6.27 15.72 9.22
N ALA A 105 -5.13 15.10 9.56
CA ALA A 105 -4.91 14.52 10.89
C ALA A 105 -4.84 15.59 12.00
N ILE A 106 -4.15 16.70 11.75
CA ILE A 106 -4.03 17.81 12.72
C ILE A 106 -5.40 18.45 13.00
N GLN A 107 -6.24 18.56 11.98
CA GLN A 107 -7.59 19.14 12.07
C GLN A 107 -8.67 18.11 12.40
N ALA A 108 -8.31 16.83 12.59
CA ALA A 108 -9.27 15.79 12.90
C ALA A 108 -9.91 16.07 14.26
N GLU A 109 -11.22 16.26 14.23
CA GLU A 109 -12.06 16.36 15.42
C GLU A 109 -12.97 15.14 15.52
N VAL A 110 -12.85 14.43 16.64
CA VAL A 110 -13.65 13.27 16.99
C VAL A 110 -14.76 13.71 17.94
N GLN A 111 -16.00 13.59 17.50
CA GLN A 111 -17.17 13.84 18.35
C GLN A 111 -17.53 12.58 19.12
N ILE A 112 -17.37 12.62 20.45
CA ILE A 112 -17.82 11.54 21.33
C ILE A 112 -18.92 12.11 22.22
N LYS A 113 -20.17 11.78 21.87
CA LYS A 113 -21.39 12.41 22.39
C LYS A 113 -21.39 13.93 22.15
N ASP A 114 -21.36 14.73 23.23
CA ASP A 114 -21.49 16.19 23.20
C ASP A 114 -20.13 16.90 23.34
N GLN A 115 -19.01 16.17 23.23
CA GLN A 115 -17.66 16.70 23.38
C GLN A 115 -16.81 16.40 22.13
N SER A 116 -16.02 17.39 21.72
CA SER A 116 -15.02 17.28 20.66
C SER A 116 -13.67 16.92 21.26
N TYR A 117 -12.96 16.02 20.60
CA TYR A 117 -11.60 15.60 20.94
C TYR A 117 -10.72 15.68 19.70
N THR A 118 -9.48 16.06 19.88
CA THR A 118 -8.43 16.09 18.85
C THR A 118 -7.45 14.96 19.10
N LEU A 119 -6.53 14.69 18.17
CA LEU A 119 -5.49 13.67 18.39
C LEU A 119 -4.68 13.93 19.69
N ALA A 120 -4.51 15.19 20.09
CA ALA A 120 -3.79 15.57 21.31
C ALA A 120 -4.48 15.12 22.61
N ASP A 121 -5.76 14.76 22.56
CA ASP A 121 -6.52 14.30 23.74
C ASP A 121 -6.36 12.78 23.99
N PHE A 122 -5.63 12.08 23.11
CA PHE A 122 -5.43 10.64 23.16
C PHE A 122 -4.02 10.28 23.61
N HIS A 123 -3.94 9.23 24.43
CA HIS A 123 -2.68 8.64 24.86
C HIS A 123 -2.54 7.25 24.25
N VAL A 124 -1.33 6.92 23.81
CA VAL A 124 -1.00 5.60 23.26
C VAL A 124 -0.09 4.90 24.24
N PHE A 125 -0.59 3.82 24.83
CA PHE A 125 0.24 2.86 25.56
C PHE A 125 0.81 1.86 24.56
N TYR A 126 2.09 1.56 24.67
CA TYR A 126 2.74 0.73 23.65
C TYR A 126 3.69 -0.30 24.24
N LYS A 127 3.92 -1.37 23.49
CA LYS A 127 4.86 -2.45 23.84
C LYS A 127 5.62 -2.90 22.59
N VAL A 128 6.94 -2.91 22.68
CA VAL A 128 7.83 -3.46 21.64
C VAL A 128 7.75 -4.99 21.66
N VAL A 129 7.53 -5.58 20.49
CA VAL A 129 7.47 -7.04 20.25
C VAL A 129 8.71 -7.45 19.45
N GLU A 130 9.82 -7.70 20.15
CA GLU A 130 11.14 -7.88 19.53
C GLU A 130 11.19 -8.97 18.46
N ASN A 131 10.51 -10.11 18.69
CA ASN A 131 10.53 -11.25 17.76
C ASN A 131 10.02 -10.92 16.36
N THR A 132 9.16 -9.91 16.24
CA THR A 132 8.56 -9.51 14.95
C THR A 132 8.99 -8.11 14.51
N GLN A 133 9.80 -7.41 15.32
CA GLN A 133 10.20 -6.02 15.08
C GLN A 133 8.98 -5.09 14.89
N THR A 134 7.99 -5.24 15.77
CA THR A 134 6.75 -4.47 15.74
C THR A 134 6.39 -3.92 17.12
N ILE A 135 5.34 -3.12 17.17
CA ILE A 135 4.84 -2.42 18.34
C ILE A 135 3.34 -2.73 18.46
N ALA A 136 2.93 -3.20 19.63
CA ALA A 136 1.52 -3.30 20.01
C ALA A 136 1.09 -1.99 20.66
N CYS A 137 0.01 -1.39 20.17
CA CYS A 137 -0.52 -0.11 20.64
C CYS A 137 -1.91 -0.27 21.24
N GLN A 138 -2.17 0.46 22.32
CA GLN A 138 -3.48 0.55 22.96
C GLN A 138 -3.83 2.02 23.19
N LEU A 139 -4.91 2.47 22.57
CA LEU A 139 -5.32 3.87 22.59
C LEU A 139 -6.27 4.15 23.76
N TYR A 140 -6.01 5.23 24.48
CA TYR A 140 -6.81 5.66 25.62
C TYR A 140 -7.25 7.12 25.47
N CYS A 141 -8.53 7.35 25.72
CA CYS A 141 -9.10 8.68 26.00
C CYS A 141 -10.17 8.50 27.09
N PRO A 142 -10.31 9.41 28.08
CA PRO A 142 -11.35 9.32 29.10
C PRO A 142 -12.78 9.13 28.54
N ALA A 143 -13.01 9.62 27.32
CA ALA A 143 -14.29 9.54 26.64
C ALA A 143 -14.62 8.12 26.12
N TYR A 144 -13.64 7.22 25.98
CA TYR A 144 -13.86 5.88 25.43
C TYR A 144 -14.85 5.06 26.24
N GLN A 145 -14.90 5.21 27.56
CA GLN A 145 -15.90 4.55 28.41
C GLN A 145 -17.35 4.86 28.00
N GLN A 146 -17.55 5.97 27.29
CA GLN A 146 -18.85 6.43 26.83
C GLN A 146 -19.30 5.75 25.53
N ILE A 147 -18.39 5.10 24.81
CA ILE A 147 -18.65 4.37 23.57
C ILE A 147 -18.95 2.92 23.93
N LYS A 148 -20.22 2.54 23.77
CA LYS A 148 -20.73 1.22 24.16
C LYS A 148 -20.36 0.10 23.20
N ASN A 149 -20.19 0.41 21.91
CA ASN A 149 -19.85 -0.61 20.91
C ASN A 149 -18.32 -0.78 20.87
N PRO A 150 -17.78 -1.93 21.28
CA PRO A 150 -16.34 -2.18 21.27
C PRO A 150 -15.76 -2.21 19.86
N GLU A 151 -16.48 -2.70 18.85
CA GLU A 151 -15.99 -2.74 17.46
C GLU A 151 -15.79 -1.32 16.92
N ASN A 152 -16.79 -0.43 17.09
CA ASN A 152 -16.65 0.98 16.68
C ASN A 152 -15.46 1.66 17.37
N LYS A 153 -15.21 1.33 18.64
CA LYS A 153 -14.08 1.90 19.40
C LYS A 153 -12.74 1.40 18.88
N LYS A 154 -12.67 0.11 18.51
CA LYS A 154 -11.50 -0.49 17.89
C LYS A 154 -11.24 0.09 16.51
N GLU A 155 -12.24 0.16 15.64
CA GLU A 155 -12.14 0.76 14.30
C GLU A 155 -11.70 2.23 14.38
N MET A 156 -12.30 3.01 15.28
CA MET A 156 -11.89 4.39 15.53
C MET A 156 -10.44 4.46 16.03
N SER A 157 -10.01 3.56 16.91
CA SER A 157 -8.63 3.55 17.40
C SER A 157 -7.63 3.21 16.29
N MET A 158 -7.97 2.25 15.42
CA MET A 158 -7.18 1.93 14.23
C MET A 158 -7.06 3.14 13.31
N TYR A 159 -8.18 3.81 13.03
CA TYR A 159 -8.22 4.99 12.17
C TYR A 159 -7.43 6.17 12.73
N LEU A 160 -7.57 6.47 14.03
CA LEU A 160 -6.84 7.58 14.67
C LEU A 160 -5.33 7.32 14.71
N ILE A 161 -4.91 6.08 14.94
CA ILE A 161 -3.50 5.72 14.85
C ILE A 161 -2.99 5.85 13.43
N GLU A 162 -3.71 5.34 12.42
CA GLU A 162 -3.34 5.48 11.01
C GLU A 162 -3.23 6.95 10.60
N LEU A 163 -4.17 7.81 11.02
CA LEU A 163 -4.10 9.26 10.81
C LEU A 163 -2.84 9.89 11.42
N ALA A 164 -2.47 9.47 12.64
CA ALA A 164 -1.33 10.03 13.33
C ALA A 164 0.00 9.62 12.69
N ILE A 165 0.17 8.35 12.33
CA ILE A 165 1.47 7.81 11.91
C ILE A 165 1.60 7.56 10.40
N GLY A 166 0.52 7.72 9.66
CA GLY A 166 0.45 7.43 8.23
C GLY A 166 0.43 5.92 7.92
N GLN A 167 0.07 5.60 6.68
CA GLN A 167 -0.14 4.21 6.23
C GLN A 167 1.14 3.38 6.24
N CYS A 168 2.28 3.96 5.86
CA CYS A 168 3.54 3.22 5.78
C CYS A 168 3.99 2.72 7.16
N ALA A 169 4.02 3.59 8.17
CA ALA A 169 4.44 3.21 9.52
C ALA A 169 3.43 2.27 10.19
N TYR A 170 2.13 2.48 9.92
CA TYR A 170 1.07 1.60 10.40
C TYR A 170 1.30 0.15 9.97
N GLU A 171 1.55 -0.09 8.69
CA GLU A 171 1.77 -1.43 8.16
C GLU A 171 3.15 -2.01 8.51
N ALA A 172 4.19 -1.17 8.58
CA ALA A 172 5.55 -1.63 8.80
C ALA A 172 5.81 -2.05 10.25
N TYR A 173 5.23 -1.31 11.20
CA TYR A 173 5.68 -1.36 12.59
C TYR A 173 4.62 -1.74 13.59
N LEU A 174 3.32 -1.80 13.24
CA LEU A 174 2.30 -2.18 14.20
C LEU A 174 1.95 -3.67 14.11
N SER A 175 1.94 -4.36 15.26
CA SER A 175 1.41 -5.73 15.34
C SER A 175 -0.08 -5.76 15.66
N SER A 176 -0.55 -4.76 16.40
CA SER A 176 -1.92 -4.71 16.89
C SER A 176 -2.27 -3.30 17.34
N VAL A 177 -3.52 -2.92 17.09
CA VAL A 177 -4.14 -1.73 17.66
C VAL A 177 -5.37 -2.16 18.44
N ASP A 178 -5.44 -1.72 19.70
CA ASP A 178 -6.60 -1.91 20.57
C ASP A 178 -6.91 -0.61 21.33
N PHE A 179 -7.91 -0.64 22.21
CA PHE A 179 -8.30 0.48 23.06
C PHE A 179 -8.26 0.13 24.54
N LEU A 180 -8.29 1.18 25.37
CA LEU A 180 -8.45 1.07 26.82
C LEU A 180 -9.60 1.95 27.29
N ASP A 181 -10.41 1.42 28.21
CA ASP A 181 -11.46 2.19 28.90
C ASP A 181 -10.91 2.92 30.12
N VAL A 182 -9.89 2.37 30.76
CA VAL A 182 -9.17 2.96 31.89
C VAL A 182 -7.68 2.89 31.60
N PRO A 183 -6.88 3.87 32.05
CA PRO A 183 -5.43 3.77 31.90
C PRO A 183 -4.91 2.55 32.68
N PRO A 184 -3.82 1.92 32.23
CA PRO A 184 -3.20 0.82 32.96
C PRO A 184 -2.79 1.26 34.37
N GLU A 185 -2.88 0.33 35.34
CA GLU A 185 -2.41 0.57 36.71
C GLU A 185 -0.87 0.50 36.83
N GLU A 186 -0.22 -0.20 35.89
CA GLU A 186 1.23 -0.35 35.81
C GLU A 186 1.89 0.83 35.08
N ASP A 187 3.17 1.07 35.37
CA ASP A 187 4.01 2.06 34.68
C ASP A 187 4.39 1.57 33.26
N GLN A 188 3.38 1.45 32.41
CA GLN A 188 3.54 1.07 31.01
C GLN A 188 4.01 2.29 30.20
N PRO A 189 4.99 2.13 29.30
CA PRO A 189 5.39 3.21 28.41
C PRO A 189 4.21 3.75 27.61
N PHE A 190 4.09 5.08 27.58
CA PHE A 190 3.07 5.78 26.82
C PHE A 190 3.61 7.08 26.21
N CYS A 191 2.88 7.59 25.22
CA CYS A 191 3.11 8.91 24.63
C CYS A 191 1.75 9.53 24.24
N ASN A 192 1.74 10.81 23.89
CA ASN A 192 0.58 11.38 23.22
C ASN A 192 0.45 10.79 21.82
N LEU A 193 -0.77 10.64 21.31
CA LEU A 193 -0.98 10.13 19.96
C LEU A 193 -0.27 10.98 18.90
N VAL A 194 -0.21 12.31 19.07
CA VAL A 194 0.50 13.19 18.11
C VAL A 194 2.01 12.95 18.08
N ASP A 195 2.58 12.40 19.16
CA ASP A 195 4.02 12.10 19.26
C ASP A 195 4.34 10.66 18.84
N LEU A 196 3.32 9.85 18.52
CA LEU A 196 3.50 8.40 18.30
C LEU A 196 4.42 8.12 17.10
N PHE A 197 4.30 8.89 16.02
CA PHE A 197 5.14 8.68 14.83
C PHE A 197 6.63 8.85 15.17
N GLU A 198 6.99 9.97 15.80
CA GLU A 198 8.36 10.22 16.26
C GLU A 198 8.82 9.11 17.21
N LYS A 199 7.94 8.66 18.11
CA LYS A 199 8.26 7.59 19.04
C LYS A 199 8.55 6.25 18.35
N ILE A 200 7.81 5.92 17.31
CA ILE A 200 8.05 4.72 16.49
C ILE A 200 9.42 4.85 15.81
N MET A 201 9.74 6.00 15.22
CA MET A 201 11.01 6.21 14.54
C MET A 201 12.21 6.14 15.49
N ASP A 202 12.11 6.68 16.71
CA ASP A 202 13.11 6.51 17.77
C ASP A 202 13.36 5.03 18.09
N ILE A 203 12.31 4.22 18.14
CA ILE A 203 12.41 2.77 18.40
C ILE A 203 13.07 2.07 17.21
N VAL A 204 12.69 2.42 15.98
CA VAL A 204 13.27 1.87 14.75
C VAL A 204 14.77 2.15 14.69
N GLU A 205 15.19 3.40 14.94
CA GLU A 205 16.60 3.78 14.95
C GLU A 205 17.36 3.07 16.07
N LYS A 206 16.85 3.13 17.31
CA LYS A 206 17.50 2.53 18.49
C LYS A 206 17.74 1.03 18.34
N ASN A 207 16.82 0.32 17.70
CA ASN A 207 16.89 -1.13 17.51
C ASN A 207 17.44 -1.54 16.14
N ALA A 208 17.86 -0.58 15.30
CA ALA A 208 18.34 -0.81 13.94
C ALA A 208 17.36 -1.64 13.09
N TRP A 209 16.06 -1.37 13.23
CA TRP A 209 15.03 -1.96 12.37
C TRP A 209 15.11 -1.37 10.97
N LYS A 210 14.56 -2.09 9.99
CA LYS A 210 14.51 -1.58 8.62
C LYS A 210 13.55 -0.39 8.51
N GLU A 211 14.01 0.68 7.87
CA GLU A 211 13.17 1.80 7.45
C GLU A 211 12.44 1.49 6.13
N TYR A 212 11.19 1.95 6.04
CA TYR A 212 10.34 1.77 4.86
C TYR A 212 9.83 3.12 4.37
N ASN A 213 9.98 3.38 3.08
CA ASN A 213 9.49 4.61 2.44
C ASN A 213 8.13 4.42 1.75
N SER A 214 7.69 3.17 1.62
CA SER A 214 6.41 2.84 0.99
C SER A 214 5.85 1.54 1.57
N PRO A 215 4.51 1.46 1.73
CA PRO A 215 3.86 0.20 2.12
C PRO A 215 4.07 -0.90 1.07
N LEU A 216 4.44 -0.55 -0.17
CA LEU A 216 4.71 -1.50 -1.26
C LEU A 216 6.10 -2.18 -1.17
N GLU A 217 6.90 -1.88 -0.15
CA GLU A 217 8.22 -2.47 0.11
C GLU A 217 8.21 -3.47 1.27
N ILE A 218 7.06 -3.66 1.91
CA ILE A 218 6.86 -4.52 3.07
C ILE A 218 6.50 -5.92 2.57
N TYR A 219 7.48 -6.83 2.57
CA TYR A 219 7.30 -8.21 2.14
C TYR A 219 6.96 -9.14 3.30
N SER A 220 5.94 -9.96 3.11
CA SER A 220 5.65 -11.13 3.93
C SER A 220 6.22 -12.38 3.29
N VAL A 221 6.71 -13.33 4.10
CA VAL A 221 7.26 -14.61 3.64
C VAL A 221 6.45 -15.75 4.24
N TYR A 222 5.98 -16.66 3.39
CA TYR A 222 5.18 -17.82 3.77
C TYR A 222 5.85 -19.11 3.32
N GLN A 223 5.66 -20.15 4.12
CA GLN A 223 5.93 -21.53 3.74
C GLN A 223 4.61 -22.30 3.82
N PRO A 224 4.06 -22.80 2.70
CA PRO A 224 2.83 -23.58 2.72
C PRO A 224 2.98 -24.82 3.62
N ILE A 225 1.93 -25.13 4.39
CA ILE A 225 1.93 -26.23 5.37
C ILE A 225 1.73 -27.60 4.69
N GLN A 226 1.20 -27.64 3.46
CA GLN A 226 0.90 -28.89 2.76
C GLN A 226 2.15 -29.52 2.11
N ASP A 227 2.19 -30.87 2.11
CA ASP A 227 3.20 -31.62 1.37
C ASP A 227 3.13 -31.28 -0.12
N ILE A 228 4.25 -30.79 -0.67
CA ILE A 228 4.40 -30.38 -2.07
C ILE A 228 4.43 -31.64 -2.96
N GLY A 229 3.25 -32.20 -3.22
CA GLY A 229 3.07 -33.43 -3.99
C GLY A 229 2.76 -33.23 -5.47
N HIS A 230 2.42 -32.00 -5.88
CA HIS A 230 1.88 -31.73 -7.22
C HIS A 230 2.85 -30.91 -8.08
N ASP A 231 3.15 -31.36 -9.29
CA ASP A 231 4.08 -30.67 -10.21
C ASP A 231 3.38 -29.66 -11.13
N SER A 232 2.11 -29.33 -10.88
CA SER A 232 1.40 -28.31 -11.65
C SER A 232 1.75 -26.91 -11.19
N LEU A 233 1.51 -25.93 -12.07
CA LEU A 233 1.70 -24.51 -11.79
C LEU A 233 1.03 -24.12 -10.47
N ARG A 234 1.79 -23.38 -9.67
CA ARG A 234 1.52 -22.85 -8.33
C ARG A 234 1.18 -23.88 -7.24
N LYS A 235 0.79 -25.11 -7.56
CA LYS A 235 0.62 -26.19 -6.57
C LYS A 235 1.96 -26.79 -6.11
N ASP A 236 3.06 -26.40 -6.75
CA ASP A 236 4.42 -26.83 -6.44
C ASP A 236 5.18 -25.86 -5.53
N MET A 237 4.56 -24.74 -5.10
CA MET A 237 5.19 -23.66 -4.33
C MET A 237 5.70 -24.12 -2.96
N LYS A 238 6.95 -23.78 -2.63
CA LYS A 238 7.59 -24.08 -1.34
C LYS A 238 7.78 -22.85 -0.46
N TYR A 239 8.15 -21.74 -1.09
CA TYR A 239 8.34 -20.46 -0.42
C TYR A 239 7.63 -19.39 -1.24
N ILE A 240 6.85 -18.55 -0.57
CA ILE A 240 6.14 -17.43 -1.17
C ILE A 240 6.65 -16.16 -0.49
N PHE A 241 6.88 -15.12 -1.28
CA PHE A 241 7.20 -13.80 -0.77
C PHE A 241 6.31 -12.81 -1.52
N THR A 242 5.62 -11.95 -0.80
CA THR A 242 4.62 -11.06 -1.40
C THR A 242 4.48 -9.78 -0.60
N THR A 243 4.23 -8.69 -1.29
CA THR A 243 3.77 -7.43 -0.70
C THR A 243 2.23 -7.35 -0.69
N HIS A 244 1.55 -8.39 -1.19
CA HIS A 244 0.09 -8.52 -1.21
C HIS A 244 -0.35 -9.90 -0.67
N PRO A 245 -0.34 -10.10 0.66
CA PRO A 245 -0.79 -11.33 1.30
C PRO A 245 -2.18 -11.81 0.88
N LEU A 246 -3.15 -10.89 0.84
CA LEU A 246 -4.55 -11.23 0.57
C LEU A 246 -4.74 -11.81 -0.83
N LEU A 247 -4.00 -11.32 -1.85
CA LEU A 247 -3.98 -11.92 -3.19
C LEU A 247 -3.57 -13.40 -3.14
N ILE A 248 -2.55 -13.73 -2.35
CA ILE A 248 -2.07 -15.11 -2.22
C ILE A 248 -3.10 -15.97 -1.49
N GLU A 249 -3.67 -15.48 -0.40
CA GLU A 249 -4.70 -16.19 0.36
C GLU A 249 -5.93 -16.49 -0.51
N GLU A 250 -6.45 -15.50 -1.22
CA GLU A 250 -7.61 -15.68 -2.09
C GLU A 250 -7.34 -16.65 -3.23
N THR A 251 -6.16 -16.59 -3.86
CA THR A 251 -5.82 -17.51 -4.95
C THR A 251 -5.65 -18.95 -4.47
N ILE A 252 -5.22 -19.18 -3.22
CA ILE A 252 -5.20 -20.52 -2.60
C ILE A 252 -6.61 -21.00 -2.26
N GLU A 253 -7.48 -20.09 -1.79
CA GLU A 253 -8.87 -20.38 -1.41
C GLU A 253 -9.85 -20.40 -2.60
N ASN A 254 -9.37 -20.18 -3.82
CA ASN A 254 -10.17 -20.00 -5.05
C ASN A 254 -11.21 -18.87 -4.95
N LYS A 255 -10.85 -17.78 -4.29
CA LYS A 255 -11.61 -16.52 -4.27
C LYS A 255 -11.05 -15.55 -5.33
N LYS A 256 -11.86 -14.57 -5.73
CA LYS A 256 -11.54 -13.64 -6.83
C LYS A 256 -11.74 -12.17 -6.47
N ASP A 257 -11.99 -11.81 -5.21
CA ASP A 257 -12.38 -10.44 -4.84
C ASP A 257 -11.27 -9.43 -5.16
N VAL A 258 -10.02 -9.72 -4.77
CA VAL A 258 -8.83 -8.90 -5.11
C VAL A 258 -8.58 -8.85 -6.62
N LEU A 259 -8.82 -9.95 -7.33
CA LEU A 259 -8.64 -10.01 -8.79
C LEU A 259 -9.68 -9.13 -9.51
N LEU A 260 -10.93 -9.19 -9.06
CA LEU A 260 -12.03 -8.38 -9.56
C LEU A 260 -11.86 -6.90 -9.21
N ASP A 261 -11.34 -6.60 -8.02
CA ASP A 261 -11.05 -5.23 -7.57
C ASP A 261 -10.11 -4.51 -8.54
N LEU A 262 -8.99 -5.16 -8.92
CA LEU A 262 -8.07 -4.60 -9.91
C LEU A 262 -8.65 -4.62 -11.33
N SER A 263 -9.35 -5.70 -11.72
CA SER A 263 -9.94 -5.82 -13.05
C SER A 263 -10.96 -4.70 -13.33
N SER A 264 -11.76 -4.33 -12.32
CA SER A 264 -12.70 -3.20 -12.40
C SER A 264 -12.02 -1.85 -12.66
N LYS A 265 -10.70 -1.77 -12.41
CA LYS A 265 -9.85 -0.57 -12.55
C LYS A 265 -8.91 -0.68 -13.76
N ASP A 266 -9.25 -1.52 -14.73
CA ASP A 266 -8.50 -1.77 -15.96
C ASP A 266 -7.05 -2.30 -15.74
N GLY A 267 -6.82 -3.03 -14.65
CA GLY A 267 -5.57 -3.75 -14.39
C GLY A 267 -5.75 -5.27 -14.35
N GLU A 268 -4.64 -5.99 -14.18
CA GLU A 268 -4.65 -7.46 -14.00
C GLU A 268 -3.54 -7.89 -13.05
N TYR A 269 -3.80 -8.90 -12.22
CA TYR A 269 -2.74 -9.64 -11.54
C TYR A 269 -2.34 -10.83 -12.40
N GLY A 270 -1.05 -11.02 -12.60
CA GLY A 270 -0.51 -12.18 -13.30
C GLY A 270 0.84 -12.59 -12.74
N PHE A 271 1.39 -13.67 -13.25
CA PHE A 271 2.72 -14.12 -12.86
C PHE A 271 3.51 -14.57 -14.08
N VAL A 272 4.81 -14.27 -14.04
CA VAL A 272 5.79 -14.83 -14.97
C VAL A 272 6.40 -16.05 -14.31
N TYR A 273 6.48 -17.17 -15.03
CA TYR A 273 7.09 -18.39 -14.52
C TYR A 273 8.08 -19.00 -15.51
N PHE A 274 8.97 -19.82 -14.97
CA PHE A 274 10.00 -20.57 -15.70
C PHE A 274 10.43 -21.80 -14.90
N SER A 275 10.95 -22.82 -15.59
CA SER A 275 11.39 -24.06 -14.95
C SER A 275 12.65 -23.84 -14.09
N ASN A 276 12.68 -24.48 -12.92
CA ASN A 276 13.87 -24.56 -12.09
C ASN A 276 14.93 -25.42 -12.81
N MET A 277 16.09 -24.84 -13.09
CA MET A 277 17.14 -25.50 -13.87
C MET A 277 18.13 -26.24 -12.98
N PHE A 278 18.33 -25.77 -11.76
CA PHE A 278 19.41 -26.22 -10.88
C PHE A 278 18.92 -27.14 -9.74
N HIS A 279 17.62 -27.10 -9.46
CA HIS A 279 16.94 -27.77 -8.34
C HIS A 279 17.62 -27.57 -6.98
N ASN A 280 18.22 -26.40 -6.79
CA ASN A 280 19.01 -26.06 -5.61
C ASN A 280 18.93 -24.54 -5.33
N LYS A 281 19.75 -24.03 -4.40
CA LYS A 281 19.75 -22.60 -4.01
C LYS A 281 20.02 -21.63 -5.18
N GLU A 282 20.67 -22.08 -6.25
CA GLU A 282 20.93 -21.29 -7.46
C GLU A 282 19.64 -20.86 -8.16
N ASP A 283 18.55 -21.64 -8.09
CA ASP A 283 17.25 -21.23 -8.66
C ASP A 283 16.70 -19.99 -7.94
N ALA A 284 16.88 -19.92 -6.61
CA ALA A 284 16.46 -18.76 -5.82
C ALA A 284 17.23 -17.49 -6.22
N LEU A 285 18.56 -17.61 -6.40
CA LEU A 285 19.42 -16.51 -6.82
C LEU A 285 19.12 -16.07 -8.26
N PHE A 286 18.92 -17.04 -9.16
CA PHE A 286 18.55 -16.77 -10.54
C PHE A 286 17.20 -16.07 -10.63
N ARG A 287 16.18 -16.56 -9.92
CA ARG A 287 14.86 -15.92 -9.83
C ARG A 287 14.98 -14.48 -9.32
N GLN A 288 15.73 -14.24 -8.25
CA GLN A 288 15.90 -12.90 -7.70
C GLN A 288 16.54 -11.94 -8.73
N SER A 289 17.60 -12.39 -9.41
CA SER A 289 18.28 -11.61 -10.45
C SER A 289 17.35 -11.30 -11.62
N LEU A 290 16.63 -12.31 -12.13
CA LEU A 290 15.68 -12.16 -13.24
C LEU A 290 14.50 -11.26 -12.85
N SER A 291 13.95 -11.43 -11.64
CA SER A 291 12.87 -10.59 -11.11
C SER A 291 13.27 -9.12 -11.11
N LYS A 292 14.49 -8.81 -10.65
CA LYS A 292 14.99 -7.43 -10.64
C LYS A 292 15.18 -6.89 -12.06
N GLN A 293 15.77 -7.69 -12.96
CA GLN A 293 15.97 -7.29 -14.35
C GLN A 293 14.63 -6.98 -15.04
N LEU A 294 13.63 -7.85 -14.88
CA LEU A 294 12.32 -7.63 -15.48
C LEU A 294 11.62 -6.41 -14.87
N ASP A 295 11.65 -6.24 -13.53
CA ASP A 295 11.04 -5.07 -12.88
C ASP A 295 11.69 -3.77 -13.37
N ASP A 296 13.01 -3.71 -13.46
CA ASP A 296 13.76 -2.55 -13.95
C ASP A 296 13.41 -2.19 -15.40
N GLN A 297 13.05 -3.17 -16.25
CA GLN A 297 12.67 -2.94 -17.64
C GLN A 297 11.20 -2.56 -17.80
N ILE A 298 10.31 -3.33 -17.17
CA ILE A 298 8.86 -3.22 -17.36
C ILE A 298 8.29 -2.03 -16.57
N SER A 299 8.77 -1.79 -15.35
CA SER A 299 8.27 -0.69 -14.52
C SER A 299 8.59 0.68 -15.10
N LYS A 300 9.70 0.84 -15.85
CA LYS A 300 10.05 2.09 -16.56
C LYS A 300 9.02 2.48 -17.63
N LEU A 301 8.31 1.49 -18.17
CA LEU A 301 7.23 1.69 -19.13
C LEU A 301 5.88 1.90 -18.45
N ASN A 302 5.84 1.90 -17.11
CA ASN A 302 4.62 1.93 -16.30
C ASN A 302 3.61 0.82 -16.68
N ALA A 303 4.11 -0.29 -17.21
CA ALA A 303 3.27 -1.39 -17.70
C ALA A 303 2.93 -2.42 -16.62
N GLY A 304 3.78 -2.54 -15.60
CA GLY A 304 3.58 -3.41 -14.45
C GLY A 304 4.67 -3.24 -13.40
N LYS A 305 4.48 -3.86 -12.25
CA LYS A 305 5.44 -3.87 -11.12
C LYS A 305 5.47 -5.26 -10.49
N VAL A 306 6.64 -5.73 -10.09
CA VAL A 306 6.77 -6.95 -9.30
C VAL A 306 6.19 -6.73 -7.90
N ILE A 307 5.32 -7.64 -7.46
CA ILE A 307 4.67 -7.64 -6.15
C ILE A 307 5.06 -8.85 -5.30
N GLY A 308 5.88 -9.76 -5.84
CA GLY A 308 6.21 -10.99 -5.15
C GLY A 308 6.62 -12.11 -6.07
N GLY A 309 6.25 -13.31 -5.66
CA GLY A 309 6.51 -14.55 -6.38
C GLY A 309 6.65 -15.72 -5.43
N ALA A 310 7.11 -16.83 -5.99
CA ALA A 310 7.34 -18.03 -5.24
C ALA A 310 8.50 -18.85 -5.83
N ILE A 311 9.04 -19.74 -5.02
CA ILE A 311 9.94 -20.80 -5.46
C ILE A 311 9.22 -22.10 -5.24
N GLY A 312 8.93 -22.80 -6.33
CA GLY A 312 8.32 -24.12 -6.32
C GLY A 312 9.32 -25.26 -6.42
N LYS A 313 8.80 -26.48 -6.54
CA LYS A 313 9.58 -27.70 -6.81
C LYS A 313 10.07 -27.71 -8.26
N SER A 314 9.17 -27.42 -9.19
CA SER A 314 9.39 -27.51 -10.64
C SER A 314 9.59 -26.15 -11.26
N TYR A 315 8.93 -25.11 -10.74
CA TYR A 315 8.95 -23.78 -11.32
C TYR A 315 9.33 -22.70 -10.30
N SER A 316 9.81 -21.59 -10.84
CA SER A 316 9.97 -20.33 -10.12
C SER A 316 8.99 -19.30 -10.68
N TYR A 317 8.47 -18.45 -9.81
CA TYR A 317 7.40 -17.50 -10.11
C TYR A 317 7.81 -16.07 -9.74
N ILE A 318 7.39 -15.13 -10.55
CA ILE A 318 7.54 -13.68 -10.34
C ILE A 318 6.13 -13.10 -10.49
N ASP A 319 5.57 -12.60 -9.40
CA ASP A 319 4.19 -12.12 -9.36
C ASP A 319 4.15 -10.64 -9.70
N TRP A 320 3.16 -10.25 -10.51
CA TRP A 320 3.03 -8.92 -11.09
C TRP A 320 1.66 -8.33 -10.82
N ILE A 321 1.65 -7.04 -10.54
CA ILE A 321 0.53 -6.19 -10.94
C ILE A 321 0.81 -5.65 -12.34
N VAL A 322 -0.16 -5.77 -13.24
CA VAL A 322 -0.08 -5.34 -14.63
C VAL A 322 -1.03 -4.17 -14.86
N TYR A 323 -0.47 -3.01 -15.17
CA TYR A 323 -1.21 -1.76 -15.38
C TYR A 323 -1.58 -1.51 -16.85
N ASP A 324 -0.80 -2.09 -17.76
CA ASP A 324 -1.04 -2.06 -19.21
C ASP A 324 -0.57 -3.37 -19.83
N LYS A 325 -1.51 -4.30 -20.01
CA LYS A 325 -1.24 -5.64 -20.54
C LYS A 325 -0.56 -5.61 -21.91
N THR A 326 -0.93 -4.66 -22.78
CA THR A 326 -0.34 -4.58 -24.13
C THR A 326 1.13 -4.24 -24.05
N ASN A 327 1.49 -3.23 -23.27
CA ASN A 327 2.88 -2.82 -23.12
C ASN A 327 3.68 -3.82 -22.26
N PHE A 328 3.05 -4.45 -21.28
CA PHE A 328 3.64 -5.50 -20.46
C PHE A 328 4.09 -6.68 -21.31
N ILE A 329 3.20 -7.24 -22.13
CA ILE A 329 3.53 -8.38 -23.00
C ILE A 329 4.63 -8.02 -24.00
N LYS A 330 4.57 -6.83 -24.62
CA LYS A 330 5.64 -6.37 -25.52
C LYS A 330 7.00 -6.28 -24.82
N ALA A 331 7.03 -5.75 -23.60
CA ALA A 331 8.24 -5.61 -22.82
C ALA A 331 8.79 -6.98 -22.39
N LEU A 332 7.92 -7.90 -21.95
CA LEU A 332 8.29 -9.27 -21.60
C LEU A 332 8.86 -10.03 -22.81
N GLU A 333 8.23 -9.93 -23.98
CA GLU A 333 8.75 -10.53 -25.22
C GLU A 333 10.11 -9.94 -25.65
N SER A 334 10.32 -8.64 -25.40
CA SER A 334 11.64 -8.02 -25.60
C SER A 334 12.68 -8.56 -24.61
N ALA A 335 12.31 -8.74 -23.34
CA ALA A 335 13.18 -9.29 -22.31
C ALA A 335 13.57 -10.74 -22.63
N LYS A 336 12.62 -11.57 -23.08
CA LYS A 336 12.87 -12.97 -23.53
C LYS A 336 13.99 -13.06 -24.56
N LYS A 337 14.04 -12.13 -25.51
CA LYS A 337 15.08 -12.10 -26.57
C LYS A 337 16.49 -11.81 -26.04
N GLN A 338 16.60 -11.22 -24.84
CA GLN A 338 17.87 -10.91 -24.20
C GLN A 338 18.36 -12.02 -23.27
N LEU A 339 17.49 -12.99 -22.96
CA LEU A 339 17.81 -14.12 -22.09
C LEU A 339 18.50 -15.25 -22.86
N ASN A 340 19.19 -16.11 -22.12
CA ASN A 340 19.72 -17.36 -22.68
C ASN A 340 18.56 -18.18 -23.25
N LYS A 341 18.75 -18.77 -24.44
CA LYS A 341 17.74 -19.60 -25.12
C LYS A 341 17.25 -20.80 -24.29
N SER A 342 18.00 -21.20 -23.26
CA SER A 342 17.59 -22.25 -22.33
C SER A 342 16.53 -21.81 -21.31
N VAL A 343 16.25 -20.52 -21.19
CA VAL A 343 15.29 -19.96 -20.23
C VAL A 343 14.02 -19.58 -20.98
N GLU A 344 13.00 -20.44 -20.87
CA GLU A 344 11.67 -20.16 -21.41
C GLU A 344 10.83 -19.46 -20.35
N LEU A 345 10.47 -18.19 -20.62
CA LEU A 345 9.56 -17.43 -19.77
C LEU A 345 8.13 -17.53 -20.30
N HIS A 346 7.20 -17.74 -19.39
CA HIS A 346 5.77 -17.78 -19.66
C HIS A 346 5.06 -16.76 -18.78
N TYR A 347 3.90 -16.27 -19.21
CA TYR A 347 3.04 -15.39 -18.44
C TYR A 347 1.63 -15.96 -18.42
N GLU A 348 1.03 -15.98 -17.24
CA GLU A 348 -0.38 -16.34 -17.03
C GLU A 348 -1.06 -15.33 -16.11
N SER A 349 -2.35 -15.10 -16.33
CA SER A 349 -3.18 -14.33 -15.41
C SER A 349 -3.49 -15.18 -14.18
N PHE A 350 -3.59 -14.57 -13.01
CA PHE A 350 -4.11 -15.28 -11.83
C PHE A 350 -5.57 -15.72 -12.02
N ASN A 351 -6.33 -15.07 -12.91
CA ASN A 351 -7.68 -15.51 -13.25
C ASN A 351 -7.70 -16.87 -13.97
N ASP A 352 -6.69 -17.15 -14.81
CA ASP A 352 -6.67 -18.31 -15.70
C ASP A 352 -6.41 -19.63 -14.95
N ILE A 353 -5.84 -19.56 -13.74
CA ILE A 353 -5.55 -20.73 -12.89
C ILE A 353 -6.66 -21.07 -11.89
N LEU A 354 -7.70 -20.23 -11.81
CA LEU A 354 -8.85 -20.38 -10.93
C LEU A 354 -10.10 -20.91 -11.64
N ASP A 355 -10.02 -21.06 -12.97
CA ASP A 355 -11.05 -21.70 -13.81
C ASP A 355 -10.65 -23.16 -14.09
#